data_AF-A0A8F5VII2-F1
#
_entry.id   AF-A0A8F5VII2-F1
#
_cell.length_a   1.000
_cell.length_b   1.000
_cell.length_c   1.000
_cell.angle_alpha   90.00
_cell.angle_beta   90.00
_cell.angle_gamma   90.00
#
_symmetry.space_group_name_H-M   'P 1'
#
loop_
_entity.id
_entity.type
_entity.pdbx_description
1 polymer ?
#
loop_
_entity_poly.entity_id
_entity_poly.type
_entity_poly.pdbx_seq_one_letter_code
_entity_poly.pdbx_strand_id
1 'polypeptide(L)' 'MPGKIKKLIETLIEIRSQGNPSIASTTRTKLLLKGIDSKKFTEQSDDDPAVINSIMQIADEMGIKLRV' A
#
# COMPACT_ATOMS: atom_id res chain seq x y z
N MET A 1 -0.11 6.79 -15.92
CA MET A 1 1.31 6.52 -15.67
C MET A 1 1.34 5.27 -14.80
N PRO A 2 1.78 4.13 -15.32
CA PRO A 2 1.77 2.87 -14.57
C PRO A 2 2.60 3.00 -13.29
N GLY A 3 2.30 2.16 -12.29
CA GLY A 3 3.01 2.14 -11.01
C GLY A 3 2.48 3.08 -9.92
N LYS A 4 1.27 3.65 -10.05
CA LYS A 4 0.65 4.40 -8.94
C LYS A 4 0.36 3.49 -7.76
N ILE A 5 -0.05 2.25 -8.01
CA ILE A 5 -0.28 1.26 -6.94
C ILE A 5 0.99 1.04 -6.12
N LYS A 6 2.13 0.83 -6.77
CA LYS A 6 3.42 0.65 -6.07
C LYS A 6 3.75 1.87 -5.21
N LYS A 7 3.61 3.09 -5.76
CA LYS A 7 3.82 4.33 -5.01
C LYS A 7 2.91 4.45 -3.80
N LEU A 8 1.61 4.18 -3.95
CA LEU A 8 0.65 4.22 -2.85
C LEU A 8 1.01 3.24 -1.74
N ILE A 9 1.39 2.02 -2.10
CA ILE A 9 1.81 0.99 -1.13
C ILE A 9 3.07 1.42 -0.38
N GLU A 10 4.10 1.88 -1.09
CA GLU A 10 5.34 2.33 -0.44
C GLU A 10 5.09 3.55 0.45
N THR A 11 4.30 4.54 0.00
CA THR A 11 3.91 5.69 0.81
C THR A 11 3.13 5.28 2.06
N LEU A 12 2.19 4.33 1.95
CA LEU A 12 1.47 3.80 3.11
C LEU A 12 2.41 3.17 4.13
N ILE A 13 3.34 2.34 3.65
CA ILE A 13 4.32 1.65 4.50
C ILE A 13 5.26 2.67 5.16
N GLU A 14 5.72 3.67 4.42
CA GLU A 14 6.60 4.72 4.93
C GLU A 14 5.91 5.54 6.03
N ILE A 15 4.71 6.06 5.76
CA ILE A 15 3.92 6.83 6.74
C ILE A 15 3.65 5.98 7.99
N ARG A 16 3.25 4.71 7.81
CA ARG A 16 2.91 3.85 8.94
C ARG A 16 4.12 3.45 9.77
N SER A 17 5.24 3.16 9.10
CA SER A 17 6.43 2.64 9.75
C SER A 17 7.26 3.70 10.45
N GLN A 18 7.27 4.94 9.94
CA GLN A 18 8.12 6.03 10.45
C GLN A 18 9.60 5.59 10.61
N GLY A 19 10.09 4.75 9.69
CA GLY A 19 11.44 4.18 9.73
C GLY A 19 11.61 2.92 10.59
N ASN A 20 10.55 2.44 11.27
CA ASN A 20 10.60 1.21 12.05
C ASN A 20 10.41 -0.03 11.14
N PRO A 21 11.44 -0.89 11.00
CA PRO A 21 11.40 -2.02 10.07
C PRO A 21 10.37 -3.09 10.47
N SER A 22 10.09 -3.27 11.76
CA SER A 22 9.08 -4.21 12.25
C SER A 22 7.68 -3.75 11.85
N ILE A 23 7.37 -2.45 12.01
CA ILE A 23 6.08 -1.89 11.60
C ILE A 23 5.92 -1.95 10.07
N ALA A 24 7.01 -1.71 9.32
CA ALA A 24 6.98 -1.86 7.87
C ALA A 24 6.66 -3.30 7.45
N SER A 25 7.26 -4.29 8.11
CA SER A 25 6.98 -5.71 7.88
C SER A 25 5.53 -6.06 8.19
N THR A 26 5.03 -5.68 9.37
CA THR A 26 3.63 -5.93 9.77
C THR A 26 2.62 -5.23 8.85
N THR A 27 2.94 -4.04 8.34
CA THR A 27 2.09 -3.32 7.38
C THR A 27 2.01 -4.09 6.06
N ARG A 28 3.13 -4.59 5.54
CA ARG A 28 3.16 -5.48 4.36
C ARG A 28 2.37 -6.76 4.59
N THR A 29 2.52 -7.39 5.76
CA THR A 29 1.72 -8.58 6.12
C THR A 29 0.23 -8.27 6.16
N LYS A 30 -0.19 -7.12 6.71
CA LYS A 30 -1.61 -6.74 6.74
C LYS A 30 -2.18 -6.51 5.33
N LEU A 31 -1.41 -5.88 4.43
CA LEU A 31 -1.78 -5.76 3.02
C LEU A 31 -1.96 -7.14 2.36
N LEU A 32 -1.00 -8.04 2.57
CA LEU A 32 -1.06 -9.40 2.03
C LEU A 32 -2.29 -10.17 2.54
N LEU A 33 -2.59 -10.08 3.85
CA LEU A 33 -3.79 -10.71 4.44
C LEU A 33 -5.10 -10.14 3.90
N LYS A 34 -5.10 -8.90 3.41
CA LYS A 34 -6.23 -8.26 2.73
C LYS A 34 -6.25 -8.54 1.22
N GLY A 35 -5.39 -9.43 0.73
CA GLY A 35 -5.32 -9.84 -0.67
C GLY A 35 -4.41 -8.97 -1.55
N ILE A 36 -3.71 -7.99 -0.97
CA ILE A 36 -2.82 -7.08 -1.69
C ILE A 36 -1.37 -7.50 -1.46
N ASP A 37 -0.81 -8.26 -2.40
CA ASP A 37 0.60 -8.61 -2.37
C ASP A 37 1.45 -7.46 -2.90
N SER A 38 2.05 -6.68 -1.99
CA SER A 38 2.92 -5.56 -2.33
C SER A 38 4.06 -5.92 -3.28
N LYS A 39 4.53 -7.18 -3.28
CA LYS A 39 5.65 -7.62 -4.13
C LYS A 39 5.26 -7.83 -5.59
N LYS A 40 3.96 -7.97 -5.88
CA LYS A 40 3.46 -8.18 -7.25
C LYS A 40 3.33 -6.88 -8.04
N PHE A 41 3.31 -5.73 -7.36
CA PHE A 41 3.16 -4.44 -8.00
C PHE A 41 4.52 -3.85 -8.36
N THR A 42 4.72 -3.62 -9.64
CA THR A 42 5.91 -3.00 -10.20
C THR A 42 5.58 -1.60 -10.72
N GLU A 43 6.60 -0.86 -11.13
CA GLU A 43 6.43 0.48 -11.73
C GLU A 43 5.74 0.44 -13.09
N GLN A 44 5.58 -0.75 -13.67
CA GLN A 44 4.92 -0.97 -14.95
C GLN A 44 3.58 -1.69 -14.79
N SER A 45 3.16 -2.00 -13.56
CA SER A 45 1.86 -2.64 -13.32
C SER A 45 0.74 -1.67 -13.68
N ASP A 46 -0.27 -2.21 -14.37
CA ASP A 46 -1.49 -1.48 -14.67
C ASP A 46 -2.19 -1.07 -13.39
N ASP A 47 -2.64 0.18 -13.36
CA ASP A 47 -3.31 0.76 -12.21
C ASP A 47 -4.80 0.39 -12.24
N ASP A 48 -5.13 -0.75 -11.63
CA ASP A 48 -6.51 -1.16 -11.40
C ASP A 48 -7.17 -0.25 -10.33
N PRO A 49 -8.24 0.50 -10.67
CA PRO A 49 -8.96 1.32 -9.71
C PRO A 49 -9.49 0.54 -8.50
N ALA A 50 -9.85 -0.74 -8.65
CA ALA A 50 -10.34 -1.57 -7.55
C ALA A 50 -9.25 -1.83 -6.50
N VAL A 51 -8.00 -2.05 -6.96
CA VAL A 51 -6.85 -2.24 -6.08
C VAL A 51 -6.51 -0.93 -5.37
N ILE A 52 -6.54 0.20 -6.09
CA ILE A 52 -6.32 1.54 -5.50
C ILE A 52 -7.35 1.79 -4.38
N ASN A 53 -8.63 1.56 -4.65
CA ASN A 53 -9.69 1.73 -3.64
C ASN A 53 -9.47 0.83 -2.41
N SER A 54 -9.03 -0.41 -2.62
CA SER A 54 -8.71 -1.33 -1.54
C SER A 54 -7.55 -0.83 -0.67
N ILE A 55 -6.49 -0.29 -1.27
CA ILE A 55 -5.36 0.31 -0.55
C ILE A 55 -5.82 1.52 0.27
N MET A 56 -6.64 2.39 -0.34
CA MET A 56 -7.19 3.56 0.33
C MET A 56 -8.05 3.18 1.54
N GLN A 57 -8.88 2.15 1.41
CA GLN A 57 -9.70 1.64 2.52
C GLN A 57 -8.82 1.08 3.64
N ILE A 58 -7.79 0.30 3.31
CA ILE A 58 -6.85 -0.24 4.31
C ILE A 58 -6.09 0.89 5.01
N ALA A 59 -5.72 1.94 4.28
CA ALA A 59 -5.07 3.11 4.86
C ALA A 59 -5.99 3.82 5.86
N ASP A 60 -7.27 4.01 5.50
CA ASP A 60 -8.26 4.62 6.39
C ASP A 60 -8.51 3.75 7.65
N GLU A 61 -8.58 2.43 7.50
CA GLU A 61 -8.62 1.49 8.64
C GLU A 61 -7.38 1.60 9.56
N MET A 62 -6.25 2.06 9.03
CA MET A 62 -5.03 2.31 9.81
C MET A 62 -4.95 3.76 10.34
N GLY A 63 -5.95 4.60 10.08
CA GLY A 63 -5.96 6.02 10.42
C GLY A 63 -5.04 6.89 9.55
N ILE A 64 -4.65 6.39 8.37
CA ILE A 64 -3.74 7.07 7.44
C ILE A 64 -4.56 7.64 6.28
N LYS A 65 -4.47 8.96 6.08
CA LYS A 65 -5.06 9.63 4.93
C LYS A 65 -4.08 9.68 3.77
N LEU A 66 -4.19 8.72 2.85
CA LEU A 66 -3.51 8.79 1.56
C LEU A 66 -4.26 9.76 0.63
N ARG A 67 -3.52 10.44 -0.25
CA ARG A 67 -4.08 11.21 -1.36
C ARG A 67 -3.49 10.65 -2.66
N VAL A 68 -4.36 10.38 -3.63
CA VAL A 68 -4.01 9.89 -4.97
C VAL A 68 -3.73 11.07 -5.89
#